data_AF-A0A7W7Q5U9-F1
#
_entry.id   AF-A0A7W7Q5U9-F1
#
_cell.length_a   1.000
_cell.length_b   1.000
_cell.length_c   1.000
_cell.angle_alpha   90.00
_cell.angle_beta   90.00
_cell.angle_gamma   90.00
#
_symmetry.space_group_name_H-M   'P 1'
#
loop_
_entity.id
_entity.type
_entity.pdbx_description
1 polymer ?
#
loop_
_entity_poly.entity_id
_entity_poly.type
_entity_poly.pdbx_seq_one_letter_code
_entity_poly.pdbx_strand_id
1 'polypeptide(L)'
;MEWLAQEVKRRAESYRGRRRMWTAESGDPFILLVVDELADVIAYQTDKNLRDRATRAVQAITSQGRAPGVCVLGLLQDPRKEIIAFRHLFSTRIAMRLDEPAQVDMVLGDGVRKRGAAAHEISESTPGVAWVKEDGKREPVRARTFHVTDDHLTQLVGYLTGRPALPTSAEVVDFPAGRDMTRGGAA
;
A
#
# COMPACT_ATOMS: atom_id res chain seq x y z
N MET A 1 -6.33 6.59 -8.35
CA MET A 1 -6.13 6.89 -6.91
C MET A 1 -7.03 8.03 -6.41
N GLU A 2 -7.24 9.09 -7.18
CA GLU A 2 -8.07 10.22 -6.73
C GLU A 2 -9.53 9.86 -6.44
N TRP A 3 -10.14 8.99 -7.26
CA TRP A 3 -11.46 8.45 -6.97
C TRP A 3 -11.52 7.80 -5.58
N LEU A 4 -10.49 7.07 -5.17
CA LEU A 4 -10.45 6.44 -3.84
C LEU A 4 -10.32 7.48 -2.73
N ALA A 5 -9.55 8.56 -2.95
CA ALA A 5 -9.51 9.68 -2.01
C ALA A 5 -10.86 10.41 -1.90
N GLN A 6 -11.63 10.51 -3.00
CA GLN A 6 -13.01 11.02 -2.96
C GLN A 6 -13.93 10.06 -2.21
N GLU A 7 -13.77 8.75 -2.39
CA GLU A 7 -14.55 7.73 -1.68
C GLU A 7 -14.30 7.77 -0.16
N VAL A 8 -13.05 8.00 0.27
CA VAL A 8 -12.71 8.25 1.69
C VAL A 8 -13.53 9.42 2.24
N LYS A 9 -13.59 10.54 1.52
CA LYS A 9 -14.36 11.73 1.95
C LYS A 9 -15.86 11.44 2.00
N ARG A 10 -16.42 10.83 0.95
CA ARG A 10 -17.84 10.46 0.87
C ARG A 10 -18.26 9.59 2.05
N ARG A 11 -17.47 8.56 2.38
CA ARG A 11 -17.72 7.68 3.52
C ARG A 11 -17.54 8.38 4.86
N ALA A 12 -16.51 9.21 5.03
CA ALA A 12 -16.32 9.98 6.25
C ALA A 12 -17.52 10.90 6.53
N GLU A 13 -18.08 11.51 5.49
CA GLU A 13 -19.30 12.33 5.57
C GLU A 13 -20.53 11.50 5.92
N SER A 14 -20.74 10.35 5.26
CA SER A 14 -21.90 9.49 5.54
C SER A 14 -21.85 8.85 6.93
N TYR A 15 -20.65 8.67 7.49
CA TYR A 15 -20.44 8.08 8.81
C TYR A 15 -20.60 9.10 9.93
N ARG A 16 -20.41 10.39 9.64
CA ARG A 16 -20.47 11.47 10.62
C ARG A 16 -21.79 11.42 11.41
N GLY A 17 -21.67 11.36 12.75
CA GLY A 17 -22.82 11.31 13.66
C GLY A 17 -23.60 9.98 13.66
N ARG A 18 -23.23 9.02 12.82
CA ARG A 18 -23.90 7.71 12.70
C ARG A 18 -22.99 6.56 13.12
N ARG A 19 -21.70 6.63 12.79
CA ARG A 19 -20.70 5.63 13.16
C ARG A 19 -19.32 6.25 13.29
N ARG A 20 -18.51 5.71 14.20
CA ARG A 20 -17.16 6.19 14.47
C ARG A 20 -16.11 5.58 13.53
N MET A 21 -16.32 4.35 13.09
CA MET A 21 -15.41 3.63 12.20
C MET A 21 -16.17 2.62 11.32
N TRP A 22 -15.51 2.20 10.24
CA TRP A 22 -15.91 1.10 9.41
C TRP A 22 -15.88 -0.22 10.19
N THR A 23 -16.86 -1.06 9.89
CA THR A 23 -17.01 -2.44 10.34
C THR A 23 -17.60 -3.26 9.19
N ALA A 24 -17.57 -4.59 9.26
CA ALA A 24 -18.22 -5.45 8.27
C ALA A 24 -19.73 -5.15 8.11
N GLU A 25 -20.38 -4.62 9.15
CA GLU A 25 -21.80 -4.24 9.17
C GLU A 25 -22.06 -2.86 8.56
N SER A 26 -21.02 -2.10 8.21
CA SER A 26 -21.17 -0.74 7.68
C SER A 26 -21.87 -0.68 6.31
N GLY A 27 -21.95 -1.81 5.60
CA GLY A 27 -22.54 -1.95 4.27
C GLY A 27 -21.61 -1.57 3.12
N ASP A 28 -20.57 -0.80 3.41
CA ASP A 28 -19.49 -0.52 2.47
C ASP A 28 -18.39 -1.61 2.55
N PRO A 29 -17.79 -2.05 1.44
CA PRO A 29 -16.65 -2.97 1.49
C PRO A 29 -15.40 -2.28 2.04
N PHE A 30 -14.54 -3.02 2.75
CA PHE A 30 -13.19 -2.54 3.03
C PHE A 30 -12.40 -2.41 1.73
N ILE A 31 -11.74 -1.27 1.50
CA ILE A 31 -10.95 -1.07 0.29
C ILE A 31 -9.46 -1.08 0.65
N LEU A 32 -8.72 -1.99 0.05
CA LEU A 32 -7.26 -2.04 0.13
C LEU A 32 -6.65 -1.58 -1.21
N LEU A 33 -5.92 -0.47 -1.19
CA LEU A 33 -5.08 -0.04 -2.30
C LEU A 33 -3.68 -0.65 -2.15
N VAL A 34 -3.32 -1.57 -3.03
CA VAL A 34 -1.97 -2.14 -3.08
C VAL A 34 -1.15 -1.43 -4.15
N VAL A 35 0.06 -0.98 -3.81
CA VAL A 35 1.01 -0.36 -4.73
C VAL A 35 2.34 -1.10 -4.60
N ASP A 36 2.71 -1.89 -5.61
CA ASP A 36 3.88 -2.77 -5.59
C ASP A 36 5.22 -2.01 -5.61
N GLU A 37 5.23 -0.83 -6.26
CA GLU A 37 6.36 0.08 -6.17
C GLU A 37 5.82 1.50 -5.95
N LEU A 38 5.79 1.91 -4.68
CA LEU A 38 5.26 3.20 -4.30
C LEU A 38 6.10 4.34 -4.89
N ALA A 39 7.42 4.20 -4.95
CA ALA A 39 8.31 5.24 -5.47
C ALA A 39 8.10 5.50 -6.97
N ASP A 40 7.70 4.50 -7.74
CA ASP A 40 7.36 4.69 -9.15
C ASP A 40 6.22 5.71 -9.32
N VAL A 41 5.21 5.60 -8.46
CA VAL A 41 4.02 6.46 -8.50
C VAL A 41 4.30 7.87 -7.97
N ILE A 42 5.04 8.00 -6.87
CA ILE A 42 5.14 9.27 -6.13
C ILE A 42 6.49 9.99 -6.30
N ALA A 43 7.49 9.33 -6.90
CA ALA A 43 8.83 9.88 -7.07
C ALA A 43 9.27 9.89 -8.53
N TYR A 44 9.25 8.72 -9.19
CA TYR A 44 9.85 8.53 -10.51
C TYR A 44 8.92 8.90 -11.66
N GLN A 45 7.62 9.02 -11.41
CA GLN A 45 6.67 9.54 -12.38
C GLN A 45 7.16 10.88 -12.97
N THR A 46 7.38 10.87 -14.29
CA THR A 46 7.97 12.00 -15.05
C THR A 46 6.96 13.13 -15.26
N ASP A 47 5.66 12.80 -15.36
CA ASP A 47 4.61 13.81 -15.35
C ASP A 47 4.41 14.32 -13.92
N LYS A 48 4.93 15.53 -13.67
CA LYS A 48 4.81 16.23 -12.39
C LYS A 48 3.35 16.38 -11.93
N ASN A 49 2.42 16.67 -12.84
CA ASN A 49 1.01 16.85 -12.46
C ASN A 49 0.41 15.52 -12.00
N LEU A 50 0.71 14.43 -12.71
CA LEU A 50 0.26 13.10 -12.34
C LEU A 50 0.86 12.66 -10.99
N ARG A 51 2.16 12.89 -10.79
CA ARG A 51 2.87 12.59 -9.54
C ARG A 51 2.28 13.36 -8.36
N ASP A 52 2.03 14.66 -8.52
CA ASP A 52 1.49 15.52 -7.46
C ASP A 52 0.05 15.09 -7.08
N ARG A 53 -0.78 14.74 -8.08
CA ARG A 53 -2.13 14.21 -7.86
C ARG A 53 -2.10 12.86 -7.13
N ALA A 54 -1.23 11.94 -7.55
CA ALA A 54 -1.08 10.64 -6.91
C ALA A 54 -0.59 10.79 -5.46
N THR A 55 0.42 11.62 -5.23
CA THR A 55 0.96 11.93 -3.91
C THR A 55 -0.12 12.46 -2.97
N ARG A 56 -0.90 13.46 -3.42
CA ARG A 56 -2.02 14.00 -2.63
C ARG A 56 -3.08 12.96 -2.32
N ALA A 57 -3.40 12.09 -3.27
CA ALA A 57 -4.37 11.02 -3.07
C ALA A 57 -3.88 10.00 -2.02
N VAL A 58 -2.63 9.55 -2.11
CA VAL A 58 -2.05 8.62 -1.13
C VAL A 58 -1.99 9.25 0.27
N GLN A 59 -1.57 10.51 0.38
CA GLN A 59 -1.58 11.24 1.66
C GLN A 59 -2.98 11.36 2.26
N ALA A 60 -3.98 11.68 1.44
CA ALA A 60 -5.37 11.76 1.91
C ALA A 60 -5.88 10.40 2.41
N ILE A 61 -5.63 9.32 1.67
CA ILE A 61 -6.08 7.97 2.06
C ILE A 61 -5.34 7.50 3.32
N THR A 62 -4.02 7.66 3.40
CA THR A 62 -3.23 7.22 4.56
C THR A 62 -3.56 8.00 5.83
N SER A 63 -3.86 9.30 5.72
CA SER A 63 -4.23 10.14 6.88
C SER A 63 -5.69 9.95 7.34
N GLN A 64 -6.64 9.71 6.42
CA GLN A 64 -8.07 9.73 6.73
C GLN A 64 -8.79 8.41 6.51
N GLY A 65 -8.17 7.43 5.85
CA GLY A 65 -8.83 6.20 5.39
C GLY A 65 -9.21 5.21 6.50
N ARG A 66 -8.58 5.29 7.68
CA ARG A 66 -8.83 4.35 8.78
C ARG A 66 -10.30 4.27 9.20
N ALA A 67 -10.93 5.42 9.46
CA ALA A 67 -12.34 5.42 9.91
C ALA A 67 -13.32 5.06 8.78
N PRO A 68 -13.12 5.48 7.51
CA PRO A 68 -13.92 5.04 6.36
C PRO A 68 -13.68 3.62 5.84
N GLY A 69 -12.74 2.87 6.39
CA GLY A 69 -12.44 1.50 5.96
C GLY A 69 -11.66 1.43 4.65
N VAL A 70 -10.70 2.33 4.47
CA VAL A 70 -9.80 2.37 3.32
C VAL A 70 -8.35 2.35 3.80
N CYS A 71 -7.53 1.48 3.23
CA CYS A 71 -6.13 1.30 3.60
C CYS A 71 -5.22 1.29 2.38
N VAL A 72 -3.96 1.72 2.57
CA VAL A 72 -2.90 1.63 1.56
C VAL A 72 -1.86 0.64 2.04
N LEU A 73 -1.53 -0.34 1.20
CA LEU A 73 -0.34 -1.16 1.29
C LEU A 73 0.64 -0.70 0.20
N GLY A 74 1.65 0.08 0.60
CA GLY A 74 2.72 0.52 -0.30
C GLY A 74 3.97 -0.32 -0.08
N LEU A 75 4.51 -0.88 -1.15
CA LEU A 75 5.75 -1.62 -1.19
C LEU A 75 6.85 -0.74 -1.81
N LEU A 76 8.10 -0.98 -1.41
CA LEU A 76 9.27 -0.24 -1.87
C LEU A 76 10.47 -1.19 -1.89
N GLN A 77 11.17 -1.28 -3.02
CA GLN A 77 12.33 -2.17 -3.15
C GLN A 77 13.63 -1.57 -2.61
N ASP A 78 13.94 -0.31 -2.94
CA ASP A 78 15.17 0.36 -2.48
C ASP A 78 14.82 1.66 -1.73
N PRO A 79 14.92 1.68 -0.38
CA PRO A 79 14.60 2.85 0.42
C PRO A 79 15.61 4.00 0.27
N ARG A 80 16.74 3.81 -0.42
CA ARG A 80 17.73 4.86 -0.67
C ARG A 80 17.38 5.73 -1.86
N LYS A 81 16.71 5.16 -2.87
CA LYS A 81 16.48 5.87 -4.12
C LYS A 81 15.49 7.02 -3.97
N GLU A 82 14.56 6.94 -3.01
CA GLU A 82 13.74 8.08 -2.61
C GLU A 82 13.28 7.97 -1.15
N ILE A 83 13.28 9.10 -0.45
CA ILE A 83 12.74 9.19 0.90
C ILE A 83 11.27 9.56 0.80
N ILE A 84 10.38 8.64 1.17
CA ILE A 84 8.94 8.94 1.24
C ILE A 84 8.69 9.99 2.34
N ALA A 85 8.51 11.26 1.94
CA ALA A 85 8.38 12.40 2.85
C ALA A 85 7.22 12.23 3.85
N PHE A 86 6.15 11.56 3.42
CA PHE A 86 4.98 11.28 4.23
C PHE A 86 4.96 9.86 4.82
N ARG A 87 6.12 9.19 4.95
CA ARG A 87 6.22 7.85 5.56
C ARG A 87 5.57 7.78 6.93
N HIS A 88 5.54 8.89 7.67
CA HIS A 88 4.91 9.01 8.98
C HIS A 88 3.40 8.68 8.95
N LEU A 89 2.72 8.86 7.81
CA LEU A 89 1.30 8.52 7.64
C LEU A 89 1.03 7.00 7.54
N PHE A 90 2.05 6.20 7.26
CA PHE A 90 1.95 4.74 7.32
C PHE A 90 2.13 4.28 8.76
N SER A 91 1.02 4.02 9.47
CA SER A 91 1.06 3.64 10.89
C SER A 91 1.73 2.29 11.15
N THR A 92 1.84 1.42 10.15
CA THR A 92 2.58 0.16 10.23
C THR A 92 3.65 0.14 9.15
N ARG A 93 4.89 -0.14 9.54
CA ARG A 93 6.03 -0.27 8.62
C ARG A 93 6.70 -1.61 8.82
N ILE A 94 7.07 -2.24 7.71
CA ILE A 94 7.66 -3.56 7.67
C ILE A 94 8.98 -3.44 6.90
N ALA A 95 10.07 -3.88 7.51
CA ALA A 95 11.36 -3.99 6.86
C ALA A 95 11.76 -5.46 6.80
N MET A 96 11.88 -5.98 5.57
CA MET A 96 12.54 -7.26 5.32
C MET A 96 14.06 -7.09 5.38
N ARG A 97 14.84 -8.02 4.84
CA ARG A 97 16.29 -7.87 4.75
C ARG A 97 16.65 -6.53 4.09
N LEU A 98 17.51 -5.77 4.75
CA LEU A 98 18.12 -4.55 4.22
C LEU A 98 19.63 -4.77 4.06
N ASP A 99 20.31 -3.90 3.34
CA ASP A 99 21.75 -4.00 3.11
C ASP A 99 22.55 -3.20 4.14
N GLU A 100 22.02 -2.04 4.54
CA GLU A 100 22.77 -1.08 5.36
C GLU A 100 22.06 -0.71 6.67
N PRO A 101 22.80 -0.51 7.77
CA PRO A 101 22.25 -0.04 9.05
C PRO A 101 21.33 1.18 8.95
N ALA A 102 21.69 2.16 8.12
CA ALA A 102 20.94 3.41 7.96
C ALA A 102 19.55 3.19 7.35
N GLN A 103 19.39 2.17 6.49
CA GLN A 103 18.11 1.86 5.85
C GLN A 103 17.05 1.41 6.86
N VAL A 104 17.45 0.85 8.02
CA VAL A 104 16.51 0.46 9.08
C VAL A 104 15.69 1.66 9.55
N ASP A 105 16.35 2.78 9.82
CA ASP A 105 15.67 3.99 10.29
C ASP A 105 14.91 4.68 9.15
N MET A 106 15.39 4.57 7.89
CA MET A 106 14.67 5.07 6.71
C MET A 106 13.31 4.37 6.53
N VAL A 107 13.25 3.06 6.75
CA VAL A 107 12.02 2.26 6.56
C VAL A 107 11.16 2.24 7.82
N LEU A 108 11.71 1.89 8.98
CA LEU A 108 10.93 1.68 10.20
C LEU A 108 10.65 2.98 10.97
N GLY A 109 11.45 4.01 10.72
CA GLY A 109 11.39 5.31 11.38
C GLY A 109 12.59 5.57 12.29
N ASP A 110 12.74 6.83 12.67
CA ASP A 110 13.97 7.31 13.29
C ASP A 110 14.26 6.63 14.64
N GLY A 111 15.50 6.18 14.80
CA GLY A 111 16.01 5.52 15.99
C GLY A 111 15.43 4.14 16.28
N VAL A 112 14.66 3.53 15.37
CA VAL A 112 14.14 2.17 15.56
C VAL A 112 15.28 1.15 15.61
N ARG A 113 16.39 1.38 14.89
CA ARG A 113 17.60 0.54 15.01
C ARG A 113 18.15 0.52 16.43
N LYS A 114 18.25 1.69 17.08
CA LYS A 114 18.73 1.80 18.46
C LYS A 114 17.77 1.14 19.46
N ARG A 115 16.51 0.90 19.06
CA ARG A 115 15.49 0.15 19.80
C ARG A 115 15.50 -1.35 19.45
N GLY A 116 16.55 -1.85 18.80
CA GLY A 116 16.76 -3.28 18.61
C GLY A 116 16.33 -3.84 17.24
N ALA A 117 15.77 -3.05 16.33
CA ALA A 117 15.55 -3.55 14.98
C ALA A 117 16.87 -3.69 14.22
N ALA A 118 17.14 -4.90 13.73
CA ALA A 118 18.35 -5.24 13.01
C ALA A 118 18.01 -5.84 11.63
N ALA A 119 17.26 -5.11 10.80
CA ALA A 119 16.82 -5.61 9.50
C ALA A 119 17.98 -5.83 8.49
N HIS A 120 19.05 -5.06 8.63
CA HIS A 120 20.32 -5.21 7.90
C HIS A 120 21.13 -6.45 8.32
N GLU A 121 20.78 -7.09 9.43
CA GLU A 121 21.45 -8.32 9.91
C GLU A 121 20.60 -9.58 9.65
N ILE A 122 19.47 -9.44 8.93
CA ILE A 122 18.67 -10.59 8.51
C ILE A 122 19.48 -11.41 7.50
N SER A 123 19.70 -12.69 7.79
CA SER A 123 20.42 -13.58 6.88
C SER A 123 19.65 -13.81 5.58
N GLU A 124 20.36 -13.82 4.45
CA GLU A 124 19.84 -14.25 3.15
C GLU A 124 19.24 -15.66 3.18
N SER A 125 19.75 -16.52 4.07
CA SER A 125 19.23 -17.89 4.28
C SER A 125 17.89 -17.94 5.04
N THR A 126 17.34 -16.79 5.43
CA THR A 126 16.09 -16.69 6.22
C THR A 126 15.03 -15.85 5.52
N PRO A 127 14.58 -16.25 4.30
CA PRO A 127 13.53 -15.52 3.59
C PRO A 127 12.26 -15.39 4.42
N GLY A 128 11.58 -14.26 4.27
CA GLY A 128 10.35 -13.95 5.00
C GLY A 128 10.55 -13.41 6.42
N VAL A 129 11.78 -13.40 6.98
CA VAL A 129 12.04 -12.70 8.24
C VAL A 129 11.94 -11.19 8.01
N ALA A 130 11.24 -10.51 8.93
CA ALA A 130 11.04 -9.07 8.88
C ALA A 130 11.01 -8.46 10.29
N TRP A 131 11.21 -7.15 10.34
CA TRP A 131 10.91 -6.31 11.50
C TRP A 131 9.67 -5.48 11.21
N VAL A 132 8.76 -5.41 12.18
CA VAL A 132 7.52 -4.64 12.10
C VAL A 132 7.54 -3.57 13.17
N LYS A 133 7.22 -2.34 12.75
CA LYS A 133 7.03 -1.20 13.63
C LYS A 133 5.62 -0.65 13.44
N GLU A 134 4.83 -0.74 14.49
CA GLU A 134 3.50 -0.13 14.57
C GLU A 134 3.57 1.18 15.35
N ASP A 135 2.79 2.17 14.93
CA ASP A 135 2.62 3.43 15.65
C ASP A 135 1.99 3.18 17.04
N GLY A 136 2.37 4.00 18.01
CA GLY A 136 2.01 3.80 19.43
C GLY A 136 2.75 2.67 20.15
N LYS A 137 3.37 1.71 19.44
CA LYS A 137 4.25 0.69 20.06
C LYS A 137 5.70 1.15 20.05
N ARG A 138 6.33 1.21 21.23
CA ARG A 138 7.71 1.68 21.37
C ARG A 138 8.71 0.77 20.65
N GLU A 139 8.67 -0.51 20.98
CA GLU A 139 9.64 -1.50 20.51
C GLU A 139 9.18 -2.15 19.19
N PRO A 140 10.09 -2.35 18.22
CA PRO A 140 9.80 -3.12 17.01
C PRO A 140 9.68 -4.61 17.36
N VAL A 141 8.89 -5.34 16.59
CA VAL A 141 8.73 -6.79 16.74
C VAL A 141 9.33 -7.51 15.54
N ARG A 142 10.00 -8.65 15.80
CA ARG A 142 10.51 -9.53 14.75
C ARG A 142 9.44 -10.52 14.37
N ALA A 143 9.21 -10.70 13.07
CA ALA A 143 8.20 -11.60 12.52
C ALA A 143 8.78 -12.45 11.39
N ARG A 144 8.04 -13.49 11.00
CA ARG A 144 8.30 -14.27 9.79
C ARG A 144 7.00 -14.40 9.00
N THR A 145 7.05 -14.09 7.72
CA THR A 145 5.92 -14.24 6.81
C THR A 145 5.74 -15.70 6.38
N PHE A 146 4.51 -16.05 5.97
CA PHE A 146 4.28 -17.31 5.29
C PHE A 146 4.91 -17.30 3.89
N HIS A 147 5.39 -18.46 3.46
CA HIS A 147 5.88 -18.65 2.10
C HIS A 147 4.70 -19.03 1.19
N VAL A 148 4.25 -18.07 0.40
CA VAL A 148 3.19 -18.25 -0.61
C VAL A 148 3.87 -18.46 -1.96
N THR A 149 3.54 -19.55 -2.65
CA THR A 149 4.07 -19.89 -3.97
C THR A 149 3.05 -19.56 -5.06
N ASP A 150 3.49 -19.54 -6.31
CA ASP A 150 2.60 -19.35 -7.47
C ASP A 150 1.52 -20.43 -7.56
N ASP A 151 1.83 -21.66 -7.13
CA ASP A 151 0.84 -22.75 -7.02
C ASP A 151 -0.24 -22.42 -5.99
N HIS A 152 0.14 -21.88 -4.81
CA HIS A 152 -0.84 -21.44 -3.81
C HIS A 152 -1.73 -20.32 -4.36
N LEU A 153 -1.16 -19.37 -5.11
CA LEU A 153 -1.92 -18.29 -5.75
C LEU A 153 -2.87 -18.85 -6.81
N THR A 154 -2.41 -19.79 -7.62
CA THR A 154 -3.21 -20.47 -8.64
C THR A 154 -4.39 -21.19 -8.02
N GLN A 155 -4.17 -21.93 -6.93
CA GLN A 155 -5.23 -22.60 -6.17
C GLN A 155 -6.24 -21.60 -5.59
N LEU A 156 -5.76 -20.49 -5.03
CA LEU A 156 -6.62 -19.45 -4.47
C LEU A 156 -7.51 -18.80 -5.55
N VAL A 157 -6.93 -18.49 -6.71
CA VAL A 157 -7.68 -17.93 -7.85
C VAL A 157 -8.75 -18.91 -8.32
N GLY A 158 -8.41 -20.20 -8.43
CA GLY A 158 -9.37 -21.24 -8.81
C GLY A 158 -10.51 -21.38 -7.81
N TYR A 159 -10.20 -21.37 -6.51
CA TYR A 159 -11.19 -21.40 -5.44
C TYR A 159 -12.15 -20.20 -5.47
N LEU A 160 -11.63 -18.98 -5.66
CA LEU A 160 -12.44 -17.76 -5.63
C LEU A 160 -13.28 -17.53 -6.89
N THR A 161 -12.77 -17.94 -8.06
CA THR A 161 -13.39 -17.59 -9.35
C THR A 161 -14.11 -18.77 -10.01
N GLY A 162 -13.88 -20.00 -9.54
CA GLY A 162 -14.35 -21.22 -10.22
C GLY A 162 -13.70 -21.46 -11.59
N ARG A 163 -12.70 -20.67 -11.98
CA ARG A 163 -11.97 -20.82 -13.23
C ARG A 163 -10.76 -21.73 -13.02
N PRO A 164 -10.39 -22.59 -14.00
CA PRO A 164 -9.10 -23.26 -13.97
C PRO A 164 -7.96 -22.22 -13.96
N ALA A 165 -6.80 -22.64 -13.46
CA ALA A 165 -5.58 -21.85 -13.35
C ALA A 165 -5.41 -20.84 -14.50
N LEU A 166 -5.13 -19.57 -14.17
CA LEU A 166 -4.81 -18.56 -15.18
C LEU A 166 -3.66 -19.10 -16.04
N PRO A 167 -3.72 -18.95 -17.37
CA PRO A 167 -2.59 -19.30 -18.22
C PRO A 167 -1.36 -18.51 -17.78
N THR A 168 -0.18 -19.13 -17.86
CA THR A 168 1.13 -18.54 -17.51
C THR A 168 1.49 -17.29 -18.33
N SER A 169 0.67 -16.94 -19.32
CA SER A 169 0.75 -15.72 -20.11
C SER A 169 -0.38 -14.77 -19.71
N ALA A 170 -0.02 -13.58 -19.23
CA ALA A 170 -0.96 -12.47 -19.10
C ALA A 170 -1.21 -11.85 -20.48
N GLU A 171 -2.48 -11.66 -20.85
CA GLU A 171 -2.83 -10.75 -21.94
C GLU A 171 -2.62 -9.32 -21.46
N VAL A 172 -1.65 -8.62 -22.06
CA VAL A 172 -1.44 -7.20 -21.77
C VAL A 172 -2.57 -6.43 -22.43
N VAL A 173 -3.57 -6.07 -21.62
CA VAL A 173 -4.66 -5.20 -22.06
C VAL A 173 -4.21 -3.76 -21.94
N ASP A 174 -4.34 -2.98 -23.01
CA ASP A 174 -4.07 -1.55 -22.99
C ASP A 174 -4.86 -0.86 -21.88
N PHE A 175 -4.20 0.05 -21.17
CA PHE A 175 -4.84 0.84 -20.13
C PHE A 175 -6.04 1.58 -20.75
N PRO A 176 -7.26 1.47 -20.19
CA PRO A 176 -8.43 2.03 -20.83
C PRO A 176 -8.25 3.54 -21.00
N ALA A 177 -8.15 3.98 -22.26
CA ALA A 177 -8.20 5.39 -22.59
C ALA A 177 -9.50 5.95 -22.00
N GLY A 178 -9.37 7.01 -21.19
CA GLY A 178 -10.51 7.62 -20.51
C GLY A 178 -11.64 7.86 -21.50
N ARG A 179 -12.87 7.49 -21.13
CA ARG A 179 -14.07 7.74 -21.96
C ARG A 179 -14.03 9.18 -22.47
N ASP A 180 -13.99 9.30 -23.79
CA ASP A 180 -14.02 10.56 -24.49
C ASP A 180 -15.28 11.33 -24.07
N MET A 181 -15.11 12.32 -23.19
CA MET A 181 -16.17 13.23 -22.73
C MET A 181 -16.38 14.33 -23.79
N THR A 182 -16.60 13.94 -25.04
CA THR A 182 -16.91 14.86 -26.14
C THR A 182 -18.11 14.37 -26.95
N ARG A 183 -19.25 14.18 -26.27
CA ARG A 183 -20.56 14.33 -26.90
C ARG A 183 -21.42 15.28 -26.07
N GLY A 184 -21.56 16.49 -26.58
CA GLY A 184 -22.39 17.52 -25.96
C GLY A 184 -22.24 18.90 -26.60
N GLY A 185 -22.19 18.96 -27.94
CA GLY A 185 -22.28 20.20 -28.70
C GLY A 185 -23.21 19.97 -29.87
N ALA A 186 -24.47 20.38 -29.73
CA ALA A 186 -25.40 20.50 -30.83
C ALA A 186 -26.29 21.73 -30.57
N ALA A 187 -26.18 22.67 -31.53
CA ALA A 187 -27.10 23.72 -31.98
C ALA A 187 -27.95 24.47 -30.95
#